data_AF-A0A432G0L7-F1
#
_entry.id   AF-A0A432G0L7-F1
#
_cell.length_a   1.000
_cell.length_b   1.000
_cell.length_c   1.000
_cell.angle_alpha   90.00
_cell.angle_beta   90.00
_cell.angle_gamma   90.00
#
_symmetry.space_group_name_H-M   'P 1'
#
loop_
_entity.id
_entity.type
_entity.pdbx_description
1 polymer ?
#
loop_
_entity_poly.entity_id
_entity_poly.type
_entity_poly.pdbx_seq_one_letter_code
_entity_poly.pdbx_strand_id
1 'polypeptide(L)'
;MSLLSETALPPDSETFTADELNEGQEPAKKRVSFHTLGCRLNQSETGVLARSFEQQGYAVVPDYARAEIYVLNTCTVTEHSDAKNRQIIRKLHRQNPEAIIAVVGCY
;
A
#
# COMPACT_ATOMS: atom_id res chain seq x y z
N MET A 1 -25.34 45.09 -30.17
CA MET A 1 -26.76 45.27 -29.86
C MET A 1 -27.39 43.89 -29.91
N SER A 2 -27.66 43.35 -28.72
CA SER A 2 -28.05 41.95 -28.47
C SER A 2 -29.50 41.68 -28.88
N LEU A 3 -29.72 40.57 -29.57
CA LEU A 3 -31.00 39.89 -29.88
C LEU A 3 -30.57 38.47 -30.26
N LEU A 4 -31.03 37.33 -29.72
CA LEU A 4 -32.18 36.92 -28.90
C LEU A 4 -31.79 35.62 -28.16
N SER A 5 -32.45 35.34 -27.04
CA SER A 5 -32.52 34.00 -26.44
C SER A 5 -33.56 33.14 -27.15
N GLU A 6 -33.33 31.83 -27.27
CA GLU A 6 -34.31 30.73 -27.11
C GLU A 6 -33.55 29.40 -27.31
N THR A 7 -33.37 28.58 -26.27
CA THR A 7 -34.27 27.51 -25.78
C THR A 7 -34.13 26.19 -26.56
N ALA A 8 -33.67 25.17 -25.81
CA ALA A 8 -33.93 23.73 -25.93
C ALA A 8 -33.44 22.92 -27.15
N LEU A 9 -32.58 21.91 -26.86
CA LEU A 9 -32.53 20.59 -27.53
C LEU A 9 -33.93 19.93 -27.56
N PRO A 10 -34.26 18.87 -28.35
CA PRO A 10 -33.44 17.81 -29.02
C PRO A 10 -34.03 17.50 -30.44
N PRO A 11 -34.01 16.30 -31.08
CA PRO A 11 -33.30 15.02 -30.93
C PRO A 11 -32.37 14.75 -32.14
N ASP A 12 -31.33 13.93 -32.03
CA ASP A 12 -31.44 12.54 -32.44
C ASP A 12 -30.38 11.69 -31.74
N SER A 13 -30.89 10.58 -31.23
CA SER A 13 -30.24 9.52 -30.49
C SER A 13 -29.03 8.90 -31.19
N GLU A 14 -27.92 8.83 -30.46
CA GLU A 14 -27.22 7.54 -30.34
C GLU A 14 -27.36 7.07 -28.89
N THR A 15 -28.05 5.95 -28.77
CA THR A 15 -28.29 5.22 -27.53
C THR A 15 -26.94 4.74 -27.00
N PHE A 16 -26.34 5.48 -26.08
CA PHE A 16 -25.29 4.93 -25.22
C PHE A 16 -25.95 4.13 -24.09
N THR A 17 -25.47 2.90 -23.98
CA THR A 17 -26.00 1.80 -23.19
C THR A 17 -26.14 2.15 -21.72
N ALA A 18 -27.24 1.71 -21.12
CA ALA A 18 -27.41 1.62 -19.68
C ALA A 18 -26.28 0.78 -19.06
N ASP A 19 -25.30 1.45 -18.45
CA ASP A 19 -24.57 1.03 -17.24
C ASP A 19 -23.51 2.08 -16.80
N GLU A 20 -23.75 3.37 -17.10
CA GLU A 20 -22.99 4.52 -16.59
C GLU A 20 -23.26 4.81 -15.09
N LEU A 21 -23.05 3.82 -14.21
CA LEU A 21 -23.05 4.02 -12.76
C LEU A 21 -21.96 3.18 -12.08
N ASN A 22 -20.70 3.53 -12.29
CA ASN A 22 -19.63 3.29 -11.31
C ASN A 22 -18.41 4.19 -11.60
N GLU A 23 -18.63 5.50 -11.67
CA GLU A 23 -17.55 6.47 -11.45
C GLU A 23 -17.27 6.55 -9.94
N GLY A 24 -16.10 6.09 -9.47
CA GLY A 24 -15.53 6.65 -8.22
C GLY A 24 -14.94 5.74 -7.16
N GLN A 25 -14.73 4.43 -7.38
CA GLN A 25 -13.94 3.63 -6.43
C GLN A 25 -12.76 2.92 -7.10
N GLU A 26 -11.63 3.64 -7.17
CA GLU A 26 -10.32 2.99 -7.24
C GLU A 26 -10.25 1.92 -6.12
N PRO A 27 -9.89 0.66 -6.43
CA PRO A 27 -9.79 -0.36 -5.40
C PRO A 27 -8.82 0.12 -4.31
N ALA A 28 -9.25 0.02 -3.05
CA ALA A 28 -8.45 0.48 -1.91
C ALA A 28 -7.05 -0.14 -1.98
N LYS A 29 -6.01 0.71 -2.14
CA LYS A 29 -4.62 0.26 -2.23
C LYS A 29 -4.29 -0.58 -1.00
N LYS A 30 -3.85 -1.83 -1.22
CA LYS A 30 -3.33 -2.68 -0.14
C LYS A 30 -2.14 -1.99 0.50
N ARG A 31 -2.08 -1.99 1.83
CA ARG A 31 -1.07 -1.29 2.61
C ARG A 31 0.09 -2.22 2.95
N VAL A 32 1.29 -1.68 2.86
CA VAL A 32 2.52 -2.36 3.25
C VAL A 32 3.30 -1.49 4.23
N SER A 33 3.81 -2.09 5.30
CA SER A 33 4.67 -1.42 6.28
C SER A 33 6.03 -2.12 6.34
N PHE A 34 7.10 -1.33 6.29
CA PHE A 34 8.48 -1.83 6.34
C PHE A 34 9.08 -1.60 7.71
N HIS A 35 9.70 -2.64 8.25
CA HIS A 35 10.45 -2.63 9.49
C HIS A 35 11.89 -3.00 9.19
N THR A 36 12.82 -2.08 9.39
CA THR A 36 14.23 -2.31 9.10
C THR A 36 15.02 -2.41 10.40
N LEU A 37 15.73 -3.52 10.57
CA LEU A 37 16.69 -3.74 11.65
C LEU A 37 18.04 -4.08 11.05
N GLY A 38 19.09 -3.35 11.42
CA GLY A 38 20.43 -3.65 10.95
C GLY A 38 21.20 -2.43 10.47
N CYS A 39 22.00 -2.62 9.43
CA CYS A 39 22.96 -1.63 8.97
C CYS A 39 22.41 -0.75 7.85
N ARG A 40 23.28 0.11 7.28
CA ARG A 40 22.94 1.00 6.16
C ARG A 40 22.49 0.22 4.91
N LEU A 41 22.97 -1.01 4.72
CA LEU A 41 22.56 -1.83 3.58
C LEU A 41 21.07 -2.18 3.67
N ASN A 42 20.58 -2.63 4.82
CA ASN A 42 19.17 -2.95 5.02
C ASN A 42 18.26 -1.73 4.79
N GLN A 43 18.73 -0.52 5.15
CA GLN A 43 17.99 0.72 4.88
C GLN A 43 17.89 1.01 3.38
N SER A 44 18.99 0.83 2.65
CA SER A 44 19.02 0.99 1.19
C SER A 44 18.08 -0.01 0.49
N GLU A 45 18.16 -1.28 0.86
CA GLU A 45 17.28 -2.35 0.36
C GLU A 45 15.81 -2.07 0.66
N THR A 46 15.51 -1.62 1.87
CA THR A 46 14.14 -1.22 2.25
C THR A 46 13.61 -0.11 1.35
N GLY A 47 14.45 0.88 1.02
CA GLY A 47 14.08 1.94 0.08
C GLY A 47 13.77 1.42 -1.33
N VAL A 48 14.52 0.41 -1.81
CA VAL A 48 14.25 -0.24 -3.09
C VAL A 48 12.94 -1.02 -3.05
N LEU A 49 12.71 -1.79 -1.99
CA LEU A 49 11.48 -2.55 -1.80
C LEU A 49 10.25 -1.62 -1.72
N ALA A 50 10.31 -0.54 -0.94
CA ALA A 50 9.23 0.42 -0.81
C ALA A 50 8.81 0.98 -2.18
N ARG A 51 9.77 1.45 -2.99
CA ARG A 51 9.49 1.94 -4.35
C ARG A 51 8.88 0.87 -5.25
N SER A 52 9.36 -0.38 -5.16
CA SER A 52 8.81 -1.48 -5.94
C SER A 52 7.35 -1.79 -5.58
N PHE A 53 7.01 -1.76 -4.29
CA PHE A 53 5.63 -1.91 -3.82
C PHE A 53 4.74 -0.76 -4.28
N GLU A 54 5.21 0.50 -4.21
CA GLU A 54 4.47 1.65 -4.72
C GLU A 54 4.18 1.53 -6.23
N GLN A 55 5.16 1.09 -7.01
CA GLN A 55 5.02 0.84 -8.46
C GLN A 55 4.00 -0.27 -8.77
N GLN A 56 3.80 -1.21 -7.86
CA GLN A 56 2.81 -2.28 -7.97
C GLN A 56 1.42 -1.88 -7.42
N GLY A 57 1.24 -0.61 -7.03
CA GLY A 57 -0.04 -0.08 -6.56
C GLY A 57 -0.31 -0.25 -5.06
N TYR A 58 0.68 -0.66 -4.27
CA TYR A 58 0.54 -0.70 -2.81
C TYR A 58 0.70 0.69 -2.20
N ALA A 59 0.06 0.90 -1.05
CA ALA A 59 0.26 2.08 -0.22
C ALA A 59 1.33 1.78 0.85
N VAL A 60 2.52 2.38 0.71
CA VAL A 60 3.53 2.30 1.75
C VAL A 60 3.10 3.18 2.92
N VAL A 61 3.00 2.57 4.10
CA VAL A 61 2.57 3.27 5.33
C VAL A 61 3.70 3.27 6.36
N PRO A 62 3.66 4.21 7.33
CA PRO A 62 4.66 4.27 8.39
C PRO A 62 4.83 2.94 9.13
N ASP A 63 5.98 2.81 9.78
CA ASP A 63 6.29 1.66 10.61
C ASP A 63 5.24 1.49 11.72
N TYR A 64 4.84 0.24 11.97
CA TYR A 64 3.81 -0.13 12.97
C TYR A 64 2.39 0.38 12.70
N ALA A 65 2.15 1.07 11.58
CA ALA A 65 0.79 1.33 11.12
C ALA A 65 0.09 0.00 10.78
N ARG A 66 -1.24 -0.03 10.87
CA ARG A 66 -2.01 -1.21 10.46
C ARG A 66 -1.83 -1.43 8.96
N ALA A 67 -1.40 -2.63 8.56
CA ALA A 67 -1.16 -2.99 7.17
C ALA A 67 -1.60 -4.44 6.91
N GLU A 68 -1.90 -4.76 5.66
CA GLU A 68 -2.16 -6.13 5.19
C GLU A 68 -0.84 -6.91 5.01
N ILE A 69 0.26 -6.20 4.75
CA ILE A 69 1.59 -6.77 4.58
C ILE A 69 2.59 -6.05 5.49
N TYR A 70 3.36 -6.81 6.24
CA TYR A 70 4.50 -6.34 6.99
C TYR A 70 5.77 -6.97 6.45
N VAL A 71 6.77 -6.15 6.11
CA VAL A 71 8.08 -6.62 5.66
C VAL A 71 9.12 -6.26 6.72
N LEU A 72 9.67 -7.26 7.40
CA LEU A 72 10.77 -7.12 8.35
C LEU A 72 12.10 -7.42 7.65
N ASN A 73 12.85 -6.38 7.27
CA ASN A 73 14.21 -6.53 6.76
C ASN A 73 15.20 -6.47 7.93
N THR A 74 15.87 -7.59 8.21
CA THR A 74 16.78 -7.74 9.35
C THR A 74 18.18 -8.16 8.93
N CYS A 75 19.21 -7.70 9.65
CA CYS A 75 20.49 -8.40 9.72
C CYS A 75 20.67 -9.05 11.11
N THR A 76 20.30 -10.32 11.20
CA THR A 76 20.54 -11.08 12.42
C THR A 76 21.98 -11.59 12.40
N VAL A 77 22.82 -10.92 13.17
CA VAL A 77 24.22 -11.32 13.40
C VAL A 77 24.49 -11.64 14.87
N THR A 78 23.51 -11.42 15.75
CA THR A 78 23.59 -11.71 17.19
C THR A 78 22.26 -12.26 17.71
N GLU A 79 22.31 -13.05 18.79
CA GLU A 79 21.11 -13.55 19.50
C GLU A 79 20.20 -12.44 20.02
N HIS A 80 20.77 -11.25 20.30
CA HIS A 80 19.99 -10.09 20.73
C HIS A 80 19.11 -9.54 19.60
N SER A 81 19.65 -9.47 18.38
CA SER A 81 18.89 -9.10 17.18
C SER A 81 17.71 -10.04 16.96
N ASP A 82 17.94 -11.34 17.20
CA ASP A 82 16.94 -12.39 17.10
C ASP A 82 15.78 -12.24 18.08
N ALA A 83 16.10 -11.96 19.35
CA ALA A 83 15.10 -11.73 20.37
C ALA A 83 14.20 -10.53 20.00
N LYS A 84 14.79 -9.45 19.49
CA LYS A 84 14.08 -8.25 19.04
C LYS A 84 13.21 -8.54 17.81
N ASN A 85 13.71 -9.29 16.83
CA ASN A 85 12.92 -9.72 15.66
C ASN A 85 11.67 -10.47 16.10
N ARG A 86 11.81 -11.47 16.98
CA ARG A 86 10.67 -12.24 17.49
C ARG A 86 9.70 -11.39 18.31
N GLN A 87 10.15 -10.32 18.97
CA GLN A 87 9.26 -9.38 19.66
C GLN A 87 8.44 -8.55 18.66
N ILE A 88 9.09 -8.04 17.59
CA ILE A 88 8.42 -7.28 16.54
C ILE A 88 7.40 -8.16 15.82
N ILE A 89 7.77 -9.35 15.36
CA ILE A 89 6.84 -10.27 14.67
C ILE A 89 5.59 -10.53 15.51
N ARG A 90 5.74 -10.81 16.82
CA ARG A 90 4.60 -11.00 17.73
C ARG A 90 3.75 -9.74 17.87
N LYS A 91 4.36 -8.55 17.91
CA LYS A 91 3.64 -7.27 17.97
C LYS A 91 2.81 -7.07 16.70
N LEU A 92 3.40 -7.28 15.53
CA LEU A 92 2.73 -7.11 14.23
C LEU A 92 1.57 -8.11 14.06
N HIS A 93 1.80 -9.37 14.41
CA HIS A 93 0.74 -10.40 14.38
C HIS A 93 -0.40 -10.08 15.35
N ARG A 94 -0.14 -9.48 16.52
CA ARG A 94 -1.21 -9.03 17.43
C ARG A 94 -1.98 -7.83 16.89
N GLN A 95 -1.31 -6.94 16.15
CA GLN A 95 -1.96 -5.77 15.52
C GLN A 95 -2.88 -6.18 14.37
N ASN A 96 -2.48 -7.16 13.57
CA ASN A 96 -3.31 -7.71 12.50
C ASN A 96 -3.01 -9.22 12.30
N PRO A 97 -3.82 -10.12 12.91
CA PRO A 97 -3.62 -11.57 12.77
C PRO A 97 -3.75 -12.10 11.34
N GLU A 98 -4.49 -11.38 10.49
CA GLU A 98 -4.71 -11.72 9.07
C GLU A 98 -3.60 -11.17 8.15
N ALA A 99 -2.64 -10.41 8.70
CA ALA A 99 -1.58 -9.82 7.89
C ALA A 99 -0.53 -10.85 7.48
N ILE A 100 -0.01 -10.68 6.27
CA ILE A 100 1.16 -11.41 5.81
C ILE A 100 2.40 -10.74 6.41
N ILE A 101 3.21 -11.50 7.14
CA ILE A 101 4.49 -11.04 7.68
C ILE A 101 5.61 -11.73 6.91
N ALA A 102 6.35 -10.97 6.11
CA ALA A 102 7.54 -11.43 5.40
C ALA A 102 8.78 -10.99 6.17
N VAL A 103 9.65 -11.94 6.51
CA VAL A 103 10.99 -11.66 7.08
C VAL A 103 12.01 -11.82 5.96
N VAL A 104 12.82 -10.79 5.74
CA VAL A 104 13.84 -10.75 4.68
C VAL A 104 15.19 -10.31 5.27
N GLY A 105 16.27 -10.60 4.55
CA GLY A 105 17.64 -10.36 5.02
C GLY A 105 18.22 -11.57 5.76
N CYS A 106 19.13 -11.33 6.71
CA CYS A 106 19.71 -12.38 7.55
C CYS A 106 18.79 -12.64 8.75
N TYR A 107 18.29 -13.86 8.89
CA TYR A 107 17.47 -14.33 9.99
C TYR A 107 17.86 -15.77 10.34
#